data_AF-A0A7U9SH03-F1
#
_entry.id   AF-A0A7U9SH03-F1
#
_cell.length_a   1.000
_cell.length_b   1.000
_cell.length_c   1.000
_cell.angle_alpha   90.00
_cell.angle_beta   90.00
_cell.angle_gamma   90.00
#
_symmetry.space_group_name_H-M   'P 1'
#
loop_
_entity.id
_entity.type
_entity.pdbx_description
1 polymer ?
#
loop_
_entity_poly.entity_id
_entity_poly.type
_entity_poly.pdbx_seq_one_letter_code
_entity_poly.pdbx_strand_id
1 'polypeptide(L)' 'MSREEKIIDVITQLKENGHRITAQRKLLLEIILENEYSSCKEIYFAAKEKDQKMGMATVYRMVQLLEDMELIHKEMVVRL' A
#
# COMPACT_ATOMS: atom_id res chain seq x y z
N MET A 1 -7.81 -16.59 -4.39
CA MET A 1 -7.19 -15.61 -5.30
C MET A 1 -5.69 -15.59 -5.07
N SER A 2 -4.89 -15.60 -6.13
CA SER A 2 -3.45 -15.39 -6.08
C SER A 2 -3.11 -13.96 -5.66
N ARG A 3 -1.84 -13.73 -5.30
CA ARG A 3 -1.35 -12.38 -4.98
C ARG A 3 -1.47 -11.44 -6.17
N GLU A 4 -1.16 -11.93 -7.37
CA GLU A 4 -1.25 -11.12 -8.60
C GLU A 4 -2.69 -10.72 -8.89
N GLU A 5 -3.66 -11.61 -8.68
CA GLU A 5 -5.08 -11.31 -8.81
C GLU A 5 -5.52 -10.19 -7.86
N LYS A 6 -5.11 -10.26 -6.58
CA LYS A 6 -5.40 -9.18 -5.61
C LYS A 6 -4.81 -7.84 -6.03
N ILE A 7 -3.58 -7.81 -6.54
CA ILE A 7 -2.94 -6.59 -7.02
C ILE A 7 -3.71 -6.02 -8.22
N ILE A 8 -4.13 -6.87 -9.16
CA ILE A 8 -4.89 -6.47 -10.34
C ILE A 8 -6.24 -5.87 -9.93
N ASP A 9 -6.93 -6.47 -8.98
CA ASP A 9 -8.23 -5.98 -8.50
C ASP A 9 -8.10 -4.63 -7.80
N VAL A 10 -7.11 -4.47 -6.91
CA VAL A 10 -6.82 -3.20 -6.25
C VAL A 10 -6.47 -2.10 -7.26
N ILE A 11 -5.65 -2.42 -8.27
CA ILE A 11 -5.31 -1.49 -9.35
C ILE A 11 -6.55 -1.09 -10.15
N THR A 12 -7.46 -2.03 -10.39
CA THR A 12 -8.70 -1.79 -11.13
C THR A 12 -9.59 -0.81 -10.36
N GLN A 13 -9.84 -1.08 -9.08
CA GLN A 13 -10.62 -0.20 -8.21
C GLN A 13 -10.01 1.21 -8.10
N LEU A 14 -8.69 1.31 -7.96
CA LEU A 14 -8.00 2.62 -7.94
C LEU A 14 -8.22 3.40 -9.25
N LYS A 15 -8.16 2.74 -10.41
CA LYS A 15 -8.39 3.38 -11.71
C LYS A 15 -9.85 3.83 -11.88
N GLU A 16 -10.80 3.00 -11.47
CA GLU A 16 -12.24 3.31 -11.52
C GLU A 16 -12.57 4.54 -10.66
N ASN A 17 -11.85 4.74 -9.55
CA ASN A 17 -11.95 5.91 -8.69
C ASN A 17 -11.08 7.10 -9.14
N GLY A 18 -10.53 7.07 -10.36
CA GLY A 18 -9.77 8.18 -10.94
C GLY A 18 -8.34 8.32 -10.41
N HIS A 19 -7.83 7.35 -9.67
CA HIS A 19 -6.46 7.38 -9.16
C HIS A 19 -5.47 6.84 -10.19
N ARG A 20 -4.52 7.70 -10.60
CA ARG A 20 -3.41 7.31 -11.48
C ARG A 20 -2.51 6.27 -10.82
N ILE A 21 -2.16 5.20 -11.53
CA ILE A 21 -1.16 4.21 -11.07
C ILE A 21 0.22 4.59 -11.59
N THR A 22 1.03 5.24 -10.75
CA THR A 22 2.44 5.53 -11.03
C THR A 22 3.32 4.34 -10.66
N ALA A 23 4.58 4.35 -11.11
CA ALA A 23 5.56 3.31 -10.72
C ALA A 23 5.71 3.19 -9.19
N GLN A 24 5.77 4.31 -8.47
CA GLN A 24 5.84 4.32 -7.00
C GLN A 24 4.58 3.74 -6.34
N ARG A 25 3.38 4.04 -6.86
CA ARG A 25 2.13 3.45 -6.35
C ARG A 25 2.09 1.94 -6.60
N LYS A 26 2.53 1.48 -7.77
CA LYS A 26 2.61 0.05 -8.08
C LYS A 26 3.58 -0.67 -7.14
N LEU A 27 4.77 -0.10 -6.92
CA LEU A 27 5.75 -0.63 -5.97
C LEU A 27 5.18 -0.72 -4.54
N LEU A 28 4.50 0.33 -4.08
CA LEU A 28 3.88 0.32 -2.76
C LEU A 28 2.76 -0.72 -2.64
N LEU A 29 1.94 -0.93 -3.68
CA LEU A 29 0.92 -1.98 -3.70
C LEU A 29 1.54 -3.37 -3.57
N GLU A 30 2.61 -3.64 -4.33
CA GLU A 30 3.34 -4.89 -4.26
C GLU A 30 3.84 -5.14 -2.82
N ILE A 31 4.47 -4.15 -2.20
CA ILE A 31 5.01 -4.23 -0.83
C ILE A 31 3.89 -4.40 0.20
N ILE A 32 2.84 -3.57 0.16
CA ILE A 32 1.75 -3.59 1.14
C ILE A 32 1.02 -4.94 1.10
N LEU A 33 0.79 -5.50 -0.08
CA LEU A 33 0.09 -6.77 -0.27
C LEU A 33 1.00 -8.00 -0.11
N GLU A 34 2.28 -7.80 0.23
CA GLU A 34 3.24 -8.86 0.54
C GLU A 34 2.98 -9.48 1.94
N ASN A 35 2.10 -8.87 2.75
CA ASN A 35 1.55 -9.39 4.02
C ASN A 35 2.57 -9.59 5.17
N GLU A 36 3.73 -8.92 5.09
CA GLU A 36 4.83 -9.06 6.06
C GLU A 36 5.05 -7.80 6.93
N TYR A 37 4.26 -6.74 6.72
CA TYR A 37 4.51 -5.45 7.35
C TYR A 37 3.42 -5.08 8.35
N SER A 38 3.84 -4.78 9.58
CA SER A 38 2.98 -4.40 10.70
C SER A 38 2.83 -2.88 10.86
N SER A 39 3.62 -2.09 10.12
CA SER A 39 3.57 -0.63 10.21
C SER A 39 3.98 0.11 8.93
N CYS A 40 3.53 1.36 8.78
CA CYS A 40 3.97 2.24 7.70
C CYS A 40 5.49 2.49 7.71
N LYS A 41 6.15 2.36 8.87
CA LYS A 41 7.60 2.53 9.00
C LYS A 41 8.34 1.38 8.31
N GLU A 42 7.87 0.14 8.48
CA GLU A 42 8.47 -1.01 7.82
C GLU A 42 8.22 -0.97 6.31
N ILE A 43 7.00 -0.64 5.89
CA ILE A 43 6.66 -0.42 4.47
C ILE A 43 7.60 0.63 3.87
N TYR A 44 7.87 1.72 4.59
CA TYR A 44 8.79 2.76 4.13
C TYR A 44 10.21 2.26 3.93
N PHE A 45 10.77 1.50 4.88
CA PHE A 45 12.12 0.97 4.71
C PHE A 45 12.22 0.00 3.54
N ALA A 46 11.28 -0.94 3.41
CA ALA A 46 11.23 -1.87 2.28
C ALA A 46 11.07 -1.14 0.93
N ALA A 47 10.24 -0.10 0.88
CA ALA A 47 10.05 0.69 -0.34
C ALA A 47 11.28 1.54 -0.67
N LYS A 48 11.99 2.06 0.34
CA LYS A 48 13.20 2.87 0.15
C LYS A 48 14.38 2.05 -0.34
N GLU A 49 14.50 0.78 0.06
CA GLU A 49 15.49 -0.14 -0.47
C GLU A 49 15.35 -0.32 -2.00
N LYS A 50 14.10 -0.37 -2.49
CA LYS A 50 13.79 -0.54 -3.93
C LYS A 50 13.76 0.78 -4.70
N ASP A 51 13.36 1.88 -4.06
CA ASP A 51 13.35 3.24 -4.62
C ASP A 51 13.83 4.27 -3.59
N GLN A 52 15.08 4.72 -3.73
CA GLN A 52 15.70 5.70 -2.82
C GLN A 52 14.99 7.06 -2.81
N LYS A 53 14.16 7.37 -3.82
CA LYS A 53 13.34 8.59 -3.86
C LYS A 53 12.04 8.45 -3.09
N MET A 54 11.74 7.27 -2.53
CA MET A 54 10.54 7.04 -1.75
C MET A 54 10.55 7.89 -0.48
N GLY A 55 9.47 8.65 -0.29
CA GLY A 55 9.25 9.48 0.90
C GLY A 55 8.24 8.86 1.85
N MET A 56 8.45 9.03 3.15
CA MET A 56 7.53 8.55 4.20
C MET A 56 6.10 9.09 4.00
N ALA A 57 5.97 10.37 3.61
CA ALA A 57 4.68 10.99 3.32
C ALA A 57 3.96 10.35 2.13
N THR A 58 4.69 9.76 1.17
CA THR A 58 4.09 9.02 0.05
C THR A 58 3.55 7.68 0.52
N VAL A 59 4.26 6.99 1.42
CA VAL A 59 3.78 5.75 2.05
C VAL A 59 2.50 6.01 2.83
N TYR A 60 2.48 7.01 3.71
CA TYR A 60 1.28 7.35 4.49
C TYR A 60 0.08 7.69 3.60
N ARG A 61 0.26 8.54 2.59
CA ARG A 61 -0.84 8.88 1.66
C ARG A 61 -1.36 7.67 0.89
N MET A 62 -0.49 6.71 0.56
CA MET A 62 -0.92 5.49 -0.11
C MET A 62 -1.69 4.57 0.83
N VAL A 63 -1.21 4.36 2.06
CA VAL A 63 -1.91 3.56 3.07
C VAL A 63 -3.26 4.18 3.39
N GLN A 64 -3.31 5.49 3.66
CA GLN A 64 -4.55 6.22 3.92
C GLN A 64 -5.54 6.09 2.76
N LEU A 65 -5.07 6.23 1.51
CA LEU A 65 -5.93 6.06 0.33
C LEU A 65 -6.56 4.66 0.27
N LEU A 66 -5.77 3.62 0.56
CA LEU A 66 -6.28 2.25 0.54
C LEU A 66 -7.25 2.00 1.72
N GLU A 67 -7.01 2.60 2.88
CA GLU A 67 -7.94 2.54 4.02
C GLU A 67 -9.25 3.28 3.73
N ASP A 68 -9.18 4.48 3.15
CA ASP A 68 -10.35 5.29 2.78
C ASP A 68 -11.22 4.60 1.72
N MET A 69 -10.62 3.74 0.89
CA MET A 69 -11.29 2.90 -0.09
C MET A 69 -11.72 1.52 0.47
N GLU A 70 -11.52 1.28 1.77
CA GLU A 70 -11.81 0.01 2.45
C GLU A 70 -11.08 -1.21 1.83
N LEU A 71 -9.95 -0.97 1.15
CA LEU A 71 -9.14 -2.01 0.51
C LEU A 71 -8.14 -2.67 1.47
N ILE A 72 -7.78 -1.97 2.55
CA ILE A 72 -6.98 -2.48 3.65
C ILE A 72 -7.57 -1.98 4.98
N HIS A 73 -7.28 -2.69 6.07
CA HIS A 73 -7.57 -2.24 7.42
C HIS A 73 -6.33 -2.36 8.29
N LYS A 74 -6.07 -1.34 9.09
CA LYS A 74 -5.07 -1.41 10.14
C LYS A 74 -5.67 -2.02 11.40
N GLU A 75 -5.19 -3.20 11.79
CA GLU A 75 -5.49 -3.76 13.09
C GLU A 75 -4.73 -2.99 14.18
N MET A 76 -5.45 -2.16 14.95
CA MET A 76 -4.92 -1.59 16.19
C MET A 76 -5.46 -2.40 17.37
N VAL A 77 -4.56 -2.97 18.16
CA VAL A 77 -4.93 -3.69 19.39
C VAL A 77 -4.56 -2.84 20.59
N VAL A 78 -5.57 -2.36 21.33
CA VAL A 78 -5.38 -1.76 22.66
C VAL A 78 -5.57 -2.86 23.69
N ARG A 79 -4.55 -3.11 24.51
CA ARG A 79 -4.65 -3.99 25.68
C ARG A 79 -4.88 -3.13 26.91
N LEU A 80 -6.02 -3.31 27.56
CA LEU A 80 -6.34 -2.76 28.88
C LEU A 80 -5.93 -3.76 29.97
#